data_AF-A0A2R6VXR2-F1
#
_entry.id   AF-A0A2R6VXR2-F1
#
_cell.length_a   1.000
_cell.length_b   1.000
_cell.length_c   1.000
_cell.angle_alpha   90.00
_cell.angle_beta   90.00
_cell.angle_gamma   90.00
#
_symmetry.space_group_name_H-M   'P 1'
#
loop_
_entity.id
_entity.type
_entity.pdbx_description
1 polymer ?
#
loop_
_entity_poly.entity_id
_entity_poly.type
_entity_poly.pdbx_seq_one_letter_code
_entity_poly.pdbx_strand_id
1 'polypeptide(L)'
;MINATQVVLDNGTVQIIITKPGGNVAGVKYGGMDNVLDASYKDSSRGYWDMNWNVASGSDTYDLFVLLRGNSGFYTYSIYTRPTGWPDFDLNQLRIVFKRRSDNFQYMAVADNKLRLMPSHNDLTDARSQQLGYKEARLLTNPIESSLKGQ
;
A
#
# COMPACT_ATOMS: atom_id res chain seq x y z
N MET A 1 -7.31 20.33 -4.99
CA MET A 1 -8.75 20.68 -5.07
C MET A 1 -9.55 19.74 -4.19
N ILE A 2 -10.59 20.21 -3.51
CA ILE A 2 -11.49 19.37 -2.70
C ILE A 2 -12.84 19.34 -3.40
N ASN A 3 -13.39 18.16 -3.65
CA ASN A 3 -14.76 17.99 -4.16
C ASN A 3 -15.59 17.17 -3.15
N ALA A 4 -16.84 16.82 -3.52
CA ALA A 4 -17.76 16.14 -2.61
C ALA A 4 -17.24 14.77 -2.13
N THR A 5 -16.50 14.05 -2.97
CA THR A 5 -16.12 12.65 -2.75
C THR A 5 -14.62 12.44 -2.61
N GLN A 6 -13.78 13.44 -2.93
CA GLN A 6 -12.32 13.31 -2.96
C GLN A 6 -11.58 14.60 -2.62
N VAL A 7 -10.35 14.44 -2.13
CA VAL A 7 -9.35 15.50 -1.92
C VAL A 7 -8.15 15.23 -2.81
N VAL A 8 -7.74 16.24 -3.58
CA VAL A 8 -6.53 16.18 -4.42
C VAL A 8 -5.45 17.03 -3.80
N LEU A 9 -4.36 16.38 -3.39
CA LEU A 9 -3.10 16.98 -2.96
C LEU A 9 -2.15 17.00 -4.15
N ASP A 10 -1.60 18.16 -4.48
CA ASP A 10 -0.67 18.31 -5.61
C ASP A 10 0.41 19.31 -5.22
N ASN A 11 1.67 18.94 -5.39
CA ASN A 11 2.82 19.78 -5.09
C ASN A 11 3.67 20.16 -6.31
N GLY A 12 3.17 19.87 -7.52
CA GLY A 12 3.85 20.06 -8.80
C GLY A 12 4.75 18.90 -9.25
N THR A 13 5.05 17.94 -8.37
CA THR A 13 5.88 16.77 -8.65
C THR A 13 5.07 15.47 -8.54
N VAL A 14 4.25 15.36 -7.49
CA VAL A 14 3.37 14.23 -7.19
C VAL A 14 1.97 14.78 -6.94
N GLN A 15 0.98 14.05 -7.45
CA GLN A 15 -0.42 14.29 -7.10
C GLN A 15 -1.01 13.03 -6.46
N ILE A 16 -1.68 13.22 -5.32
CA ILE A 16 -2.35 12.17 -4.55
C ILE A 16 -3.85 12.48 -4.50
N ILE A 17 -4.67 11.47 -4.77
CA ILE A 17 -6.13 11.55 -4.66
C ILE A 17 -6.56 10.72 -3.44
N ILE A 18 -7.24 11.35 -2.50
CA ILE A 18 -7.76 10.74 -1.27
C ILE A 18 -9.29 10.70 -1.30
N THR A 19 -9.90 9.58 -0.92
CA THR A 19 -11.37 9.45 -0.82
C THR A 19 -11.92 10.22 0.39
N LYS A 20 -13.13 10.76 0.25
CA LYS A 20 -13.87 11.46 1.32
C LYS A 20 -15.24 10.78 1.52
N PRO A 21 -15.61 10.44 2.76
CA PRO A 21 -14.85 10.57 4.00
C PRO A 21 -13.83 9.43 4.24
N GLY A 22 -13.69 8.48 3.29
CA GLY A 22 -13.01 7.20 3.55
C GLY A 22 -11.49 7.27 3.83
N GLY A 23 -10.79 8.34 3.47
CA GLY A 23 -9.36 8.50 3.75
C GLY A 23 -8.43 7.57 2.96
N ASN A 24 -8.96 6.82 1.99
CA ASN A 24 -8.18 5.89 1.17
C ASN A 24 -7.44 6.62 0.05
N VAL A 25 -6.28 6.11 -0.35
CA VAL A 25 -5.57 6.61 -1.53
C VAL A 25 -6.19 5.99 -2.79
N ALA A 26 -6.93 6.81 -3.53
CA ALA A 26 -7.59 6.43 -4.76
C ALA A 26 -6.67 6.51 -5.99
N GLY A 27 -5.63 7.34 -5.94
CA GLY A 27 -4.72 7.52 -7.06
C GLY A 27 -3.43 8.24 -6.68
N VAL A 28 -2.37 7.92 -7.42
CA VAL A 28 -1.03 8.54 -7.30
C VAL A 28 -0.52 8.82 -8.70
N LYS A 29 -0.41 10.10 -9.08
CA LYS A 29 0.19 10.53 -10.35
C LYS A 29 1.64 10.93 -10.10
N TYR A 30 2.57 10.29 -10.81
CA TYR A 30 4.00 10.52 -10.65
C TYR A 30 4.81 9.98 -11.84
N GLY A 31 5.93 10.62 -12.15
CA GLY A 31 6.90 10.09 -13.12
C GLY A 31 6.33 9.88 -14.52
N GLY A 32 5.41 10.75 -14.96
CA GLY A 32 4.72 10.64 -16.25
C GLY A 32 3.57 9.60 -16.29
N MET A 33 3.36 8.82 -15.24
CA MET A 33 2.21 7.91 -15.13
C MET A 33 0.99 8.64 -14.58
N ASP A 34 -0.16 8.49 -15.24
CA ASP A 34 -1.43 9.06 -14.79
C ASP A 34 -1.92 8.45 -13.47
N ASN A 35 -1.69 7.16 -13.26
CA ASN A 35 -1.91 6.51 -11.97
C ASN A 35 -0.95 5.32 -11.76
N VAL A 36 -0.19 5.37 -10.68
CA VAL A 36 0.72 4.30 -10.21
C VAL A 36 -0.07 3.12 -9.62
N LEU A 37 -1.27 3.38 -9.10
CA LEU A 37 -2.12 2.36 -8.48
C LEU A 37 -2.94 1.60 -9.52
N ASP A 38 -3.21 0.33 -9.23
CA ASP A 38 -3.98 -0.57 -10.09
C ASP A 38 -5.47 -0.15 -10.12
N ALA A 39 -5.91 0.29 -11.30
CA ALA A 39 -7.25 0.80 -11.52
C ALA A 39 -8.33 -0.28 -11.47
N SER A 40 -7.97 -1.57 -11.54
CA SER A 40 -8.91 -2.69 -11.41
C SER A 40 -9.52 -2.81 -10.01
N TYR A 41 -8.83 -2.27 -8.99
CA TYR A 41 -9.40 -2.14 -7.65
C TYR A 41 -10.31 -0.92 -7.54
N LYS A 42 -11.34 -1.03 -6.71
CA LYS A 42 -12.15 0.12 -6.26
C LYS A 42 -11.25 1.20 -5.67
N ASP A 43 -11.59 2.46 -5.90
CA ASP A 43 -10.86 3.61 -5.38
C ASP A 43 -10.64 3.55 -3.85
N SER A 44 -11.63 3.05 -3.10
CA SER A 44 -11.54 2.80 -1.65
C SER A 44 -10.67 1.61 -1.23
N SER A 45 -10.04 0.91 -2.19
CA SER A 45 -9.27 -0.32 -1.93
C SER A 45 -7.90 -0.35 -2.61
N ARG A 46 -7.50 0.75 -3.27
CA ARG A 46 -6.22 0.88 -3.98
C ARG A 46 -5.07 1.18 -3.03
N GLY A 47 -5.25 2.13 -2.11
CA GLY A 47 -4.35 2.32 -0.99
C GLY A 47 -5.09 2.65 0.29
N TYR A 48 -4.66 2.06 1.40
CA TYR A 48 -5.38 2.18 2.68
C TYR A 48 -4.44 1.95 3.86
N TRP A 49 -4.87 2.46 5.01
CA TRP A 49 -4.34 2.18 6.32
C TRP A 49 -5.21 1.11 6.96
N ASP A 50 -4.58 0.12 7.57
CA ASP A 50 -5.24 -0.92 8.34
C ASP A 50 -4.51 -1.04 9.67
N MET A 51 -5.23 -0.77 10.76
CA MET A 51 -4.70 -0.91 12.10
C MET A 51 -5.59 -1.88 12.87
N ASN A 52 -4.95 -2.94 13.39
CA ASN A 52 -5.58 -3.85 14.32
C ASN A 52 -5.00 -3.59 15.72
N TRP A 53 -5.83 -3.04 16.59
CA TRP A 53 -5.51 -2.80 18.00
C TRP A 53 -6.67 -3.22 18.90
N ASN A 54 -6.37 -3.50 20.17
CA ASN A 54 -7.37 -3.93 21.16
C ASN A 54 -8.07 -2.71 21.80
N VAL A 55 -9.10 -2.14 21.16
CA VAL A 55 -9.94 -1.09 21.80
C VAL A 55 -11.41 -1.26 21.43
N ALA A 56 -12.25 -1.27 22.46
CA ALA A 56 -13.69 -1.09 22.35
C ALA A 56 -14.00 0.22 21.60
N SER A 57 -14.89 0.17 20.61
CA SER A 57 -15.42 1.33 19.87
C SER A 57 -15.29 2.69 20.59
N GLY A 58 -14.52 3.65 20.05
CA GLY A 58 -14.57 5.05 20.51
C GLY A 58 -13.27 5.86 20.63
N SER A 59 -12.14 5.49 20.02
CA SER A 59 -10.95 6.37 20.00
C SER A 59 -10.88 7.19 18.71
N ASP A 60 -10.69 8.50 18.84
CA ASP A 60 -10.39 9.39 17.71
C ASP A 60 -9.09 8.96 17.03
N THR A 61 -9.18 8.68 15.73
CA THR A 61 -8.04 8.41 14.84
C THR A 61 -7.95 9.54 13.84
N TYR A 62 -6.77 10.14 13.73
CA TYR A 62 -6.49 11.17 12.74
C TYR A 62 -5.43 10.68 11.77
N ASP A 63 -5.78 10.60 10.50
CA ASP A 63 -4.82 10.37 9.42
C ASP A 63 -4.46 11.70 8.76
N LEU A 64 -3.17 12.03 8.79
CA LEU A 64 -2.62 13.24 8.20
C LEU A 64 -1.80 12.90 6.95
N PHE A 65 -2.10 13.59 5.86
CA PHE A 65 -1.42 13.49 4.58
C PHE A 65 -0.62 14.74 4.28
N VAL A 66 0.68 14.58 4.03
CA VAL A 66 1.59 15.70 3.78
C VAL A 66 2.34 15.49 2.45
N LEU A 67 2.29 16.52 1.61
CA LEU A 67 3.18 16.68 0.46
C LEU A 67 4.02 17.93 0.64
N LEU A 68 5.34 17.78 0.56
CA LEU A 68 6.27 18.90 0.60
C LEU A 68 6.45 19.47 -0.80
N ARG A 69 6.41 20.80 -0.95
CA ARG A 69 6.58 21.46 -2.25
C ARG A 69 7.88 21.02 -2.94
N GLY A 70 7.79 20.64 -4.21
CA GLY A 70 8.95 20.24 -5.02
C GLY A 70 9.59 18.89 -4.65
N ASN A 71 9.03 18.15 -3.69
CA ASN A 71 9.53 16.83 -3.28
C ASN A 71 8.65 15.71 -3.83
N SER A 72 9.21 14.53 -4.09
CA SER A 72 8.45 13.36 -4.54
C SER A 72 7.94 12.48 -3.39
N GLY A 73 8.23 12.85 -2.14
CA GLY A 73 7.78 12.13 -0.94
C GLY A 73 6.30 12.35 -0.65
N PHE A 74 5.60 11.25 -0.34
CA PHE A 74 4.28 11.24 0.28
C PHE A 74 4.41 10.79 1.74
N TYR A 75 4.19 11.71 2.67
CA TYR A 75 4.37 11.47 4.11
C TYR A 75 3.02 11.34 4.79
N THR A 76 2.89 10.33 5.65
CA THR A 76 1.64 10.05 6.34
C THR A 76 1.88 9.79 7.82
N TYR A 77 0.95 10.28 8.64
CA TYR A 77 0.97 10.10 10.09
C TYR A 77 -0.42 9.68 10.52
N SER A 78 -0.49 8.72 11.44
CA SER A 78 -1.73 8.37 12.13
C SER A 78 -1.56 8.66 13.61
N ILE A 79 -2.46 9.48 14.16
CA ILE A 79 -2.47 9.86 15.58
C ILE A 79 -3.60 9.11 16.26
N TYR A 80 -3.23 8.33 17.27
CA TYR A 80 -4.16 7.52 18.05
C TYR A 80 -4.20 8.04 19.48
N THR A 81 -5.39 8.34 19.98
CA THR A 81 -5.57 8.86 21.33
C THR A 81 -5.89 7.72 22.29
N ARG A 82 -5.13 7.62 23.38
CA ARG A 82 -5.43 6.72 24.52
C ARG A 82 -5.99 7.54 25.68
N PRO A 83 -7.31 7.48 25.96
CA PRO A 83 -7.87 8.20 27.11
C PRO A 83 -7.36 7.63 28.44
N THR A 84 -7.36 8.47 29.47
CA THR A 84 -6.99 8.06 30.83
C THR A 84 -7.87 6.89 31.31
N GLY A 85 -7.25 5.88 31.94
CA GLY A 85 -7.94 4.70 32.48
C GLY A 85 -8.14 3.54 31.50
N TRP A 86 -7.73 3.69 30.24
CA TRP A 86 -7.74 2.60 29.26
C TRP A 86 -6.61 1.59 29.50
N PRO A 87 -6.73 0.32 29.05
CA PRO A 87 -5.65 -0.67 29.09
C PRO A 87 -4.39 -0.19 28.38
N ASP A 88 -3.26 -0.86 28.64
CA ASP A 88 -2.03 -0.61 27.89
C ASP A 88 -2.22 -0.84 26.39
N PHE A 89 -1.50 -0.05 25.59
CA PHE A 89 -1.58 -0.07 24.13
C PHE A 89 -0.99 -1.37 23.58
N ASP A 90 -1.83 -2.18 22.94
CA ASP A 90 -1.41 -3.41 22.25
C ASP A 90 -1.67 -3.30 20.75
N LEU A 91 -0.60 -2.99 20.01
CA LEU A 91 -0.61 -2.87 18.55
C LEU A 91 -0.22 -4.20 17.93
N ASN A 92 -1.24 -4.98 17.58
CA ASN A 92 -1.03 -6.23 16.84
C ASN A 92 -0.52 -5.95 15.43
N GLN A 93 -1.05 -4.90 14.80
CA GLN A 93 -0.74 -4.62 13.41
C GLN A 93 -1.02 -3.17 13.01
N LEU A 94 -0.07 -2.60 12.28
CA LEU A 94 -0.25 -1.38 11.51
C LEU A 94 0.25 -1.65 10.09
N ARG A 95 -0.62 -1.48 9.09
CA ARG A 95 -0.30 -1.65 7.68
C ARG A 95 -0.65 -0.40 6.90
N ILE A 96 0.23 -0.08 5.96
CA ILE A 96 -0.07 0.84 4.87
C ILE A 96 0.09 0.02 3.59
N VAL A 97 -0.95 0.01 2.77
CA VAL A 97 -0.99 -0.79 1.54
C VAL A 97 -1.15 0.13 0.35
N PHE A 98 -0.38 -0.13 -0.70
CA PHE A 98 -0.55 0.48 -2.02
C PHE A 98 -0.54 -0.62 -3.08
N LYS A 99 -1.69 -0.86 -3.72
CA LYS A 99 -1.83 -1.83 -4.79
C LYS A 99 -1.39 -1.18 -6.09
N ARG A 100 -0.13 -1.37 -6.43
CA ARG A 100 0.50 -0.86 -7.67
C ARG A 100 0.09 -1.72 -8.86
N ARG A 101 0.13 -1.13 -10.06
CA ARG A 101 -0.15 -1.88 -11.29
C ARG A 101 0.88 -3.00 -11.51
N SER A 102 0.41 -4.20 -11.80
CA SER A 102 1.27 -5.37 -11.99
C SER A 102 2.01 -5.39 -13.33
N ASP A 103 1.63 -4.56 -14.30
CA ASP A 103 2.31 -4.41 -15.60
C ASP A 103 3.56 -3.54 -15.53
N ASN A 104 3.64 -2.62 -14.55
CA ASN A 104 4.77 -1.70 -14.39
C ASN A 104 5.68 -2.05 -13.21
N PHE A 105 5.19 -2.76 -12.18
CA PHE A 105 5.87 -2.90 -10.89
C PHE A 105 6.11 -4.36 -10.48
N GLN A 106 6.76 -5.14 -11.34
CA GLN A 106 7.13 -6.55 -11.09
C GLN A 106 8.42 -6.71 -10.28
N TYR A 107 8.73 -5.71 -9.45
CA TYR A 107 9.98 -5.64 -8.72
C TYR A 107 9.81 -4.94 -7.36
N MET A 108 10.76 -5.22 -6.49
CA MET A 108 11.03 -4.52 -5.25
C MET A 108 12.24 -3.62 -5.47
N ALA A 109 12.08 -2.32 -5.24
CA ALA A 109 13.22 -1.41 -5.17
C ALA A 109 13.93 -1.60 -3.82
N VAL A 110 15.21 -1.95 -3.86
CA VAL A 110 16.07 -2.15 -2.67
C VAL A 110 16.92 -0.90 -2.43
N ALA A 111 17.34 -0.25 -3.51
CA ALA A 111 18.00 1.06 -3.52
C ALA A 111 17.69 1.75 -4.86
N ASP A 112 18.08 3.02 -5.02
CA ASP A 112 17.80 3.83 -6.23
C ASP A 112 18.23 3.15 -7.54
N ASN A 113 19.35 2.42 -7.50
CA ASN A 113 19.93 1.71 -8.63
C ASN A 113 19.85 0.18 -8.49
N LYS A 114 19.11 -0.33 -7.51
CA LYS A 114 19.04 -1.77 -7.22
C LYS A 114 17.59 -2.22 -7.10
N LEU A 115 17.17 -3.02 -8.08
CA LEU A 115 15.86 -3.65 -8.12
C LEU A 115 16.01 -5.17 -7.96
N ARG A 116 15.05 -5.80 -7.28
CA ARG A 116 14.89 -7.25 -7.21
C ARG A 116 13.58 -7.61 -7.91
N LEU A 117 13.64 -8.50 -8.92
CA LEU A 117 12.42 -9.04 -9.53
C LEU A 117 11.59 -9.79 -8.48
N MET A 118 10.27 -9.59 -8.53
CA MET A 118 9.34 -10.21 -7.58
C MET A 118 8.45 -11.22 -8.30
N PRO A 119 8.18 -12.38 -7.69
CA PRO A 119 7.18 -13.31 -8.20
C PRO A 119 5.82 -12.63 -8.31
N SER A 120 5.08 -12.94 -9.37
CA SER A 120 3.71 -12.51 -9.56
C SER A 120 2.73 -13.41 -8.79
N HIS A 121 1.47 -12.98 -8.67
CA HIS A 121 0.43 -13.83 -8.08
C HIS A 121 0.23 -15.16 -8.86
N ASN A 122 0.43 -15.14 -10.18
CA ASN A 122 0.31 -16.33 -11.02
C ASN A 122 1.42 -17.35 -10.74
N ASP A 123 2.60 -16.90 -10.29
CA ASP A 123 3.69 -17.79 -9.88
C ASP A 123 3.36 -18.58 -8.63
N LEU A 124 2.44 -18.08 -7.79
CA LEU A 124 2.03 -18.70 -6.54
C LEU A 124 0.96 -19.78 -6.71
N THR A 125 0.55 -20.10 -7.94
CA THR A 125 -0.40 -21.19 -8.22
C THR A 125 0.24 -22.57 -8.01
N ASP A 126 -0.57 -23.59 -7.70
CA ASP A 126 -0.10 -24.98 -7.55
C ASP A 126 0.56 -25.54 -8.83
N ALA A 127 0.18 -25.03 -10.00
CA ALA A 127 0.78 -25.41 -11.28
C ALA A 127 2.21 -24.88 -11.47
N ARG A 128 2.59 -23.81 -10.74
CA ARG A 128 3.87 -23.10 -10.90
C ARG A 128 4.75 -23.11 -9.66
N SER A 129 4.19 -23.50 -8.52
CA SER A 129 4.89 -23.50 -7.23
C SER A 129 4.36 -24.57 -6.30
N GLN A 130 5.20 -24.97 -5.35
CA GLN A 130 4.86 -25.92 -4.30
C GLN A 130 4.69 -25.18 -2.97
N GLN A 131 3.54 -25.37 -2.31
CA GLN A 131 3.36 -24.88 -0.94
C GLN A 131 4.33 -25.58 0.02
N LEU A 132 4.94 -24.81 0.91
CA LEU A 132 5.79 -25.28 1.99
C LEU A 132 4.97 -25.40 3.28
N GLY A 133 5.38 -24.75 4.37
CA GLY A 133 4.71 -24.84 5.67
C GLY A 133 3.39 -24.07 5.77
N TYR A 134 3.20 -23.01 4.97
CA TYR A 134 2.02 -22.14 5.03
C TYR A 134 1.61 -21.72 3.61
N LYS A 135 0.35 -21.33 3.42
CA LYS A 135 -0.20 -21.00 2.08
C LYS A 135 0.54 -19.85 1.39
N GLU A 136 1.13 -18.93 2.15
CA GLU A 136 1.94 -17.81 1.65
C GLU A 136 3.38 -18.20 1.34
N ALA A 137 3.90 -19.29 1.93
CA ALA A 137 5.27 -19.75 1.75
C ALA A 137 5.32 -20.81 0.65
N ARG A 138 5.80 -20.45 -0.54
CA ARG A 138 5.80 -21.32 -1.72
C ARG A 138 7.17 -21.33 -2.41
N LEU A 139 7.63 -22.52 -2.80
CA LEU A 139 8.82 -22.73 -3.62
C LEU A 139 8.45 -22.65 -5.10
N LEU A 140 9.11 -21.78 -5.85
CA LEU A 140 8.85 -21.56 -7.28
C LEU A 140 9.51 -22.66 -8.12
N THR A 141 8.71 -23.59 -8.64
CA THR A 141 9.21 -24.73 -9.43
C THR A 141 9.18 -24.45 -10.94
N ASN A 142 8.21 -23.64 -11.38
CA ASN A 142 8.04 -23.20 -12.76
C ASN A 142 7.50 -21.75 -12.80
N PRO A 143 8.28 -20.74 -12.37
CA PRO A 143 7.86 -19.34 -12.43
C PRO A 143 7.84 -18.79 -13.86
N ILE A 144 7.15 -17.66 -14.07
CA ILE A 144 7.06 -16.94 -15.35
C ILE A 144 8.47 -16.48 -15.74
N GLU A 145 9.16 -15.86 -14.79
CA GLU A 145 10.57 -15.50 -14.91
C GLU A 145 11.44 -16.63 -14.41
N SER A 146 12.15 -17.29 -15.32
CA SER A 146 12.96 -18.48 -15.01
C SER A 146 14.06 -18.23 -13.98
N SER A 147 14.55 -16.99 -13.88
CA SER A 147 15.54 -16.56 -12.87
C SER A 147 15.03 -16.65 -11.43
N LEU A 148 13.71 -16.75 -11.22
CA LEU A 148 13.10 -16.90 -9.91
C LEU A 148 12.98 -18.36 -9.46
N LYS A 149 13.30 -19.34 -10.32
CA LYS A 149 13.14 -20.75 -10.00
C LYS A 149 14.01 -21.15 -8.82
N GLY A 150 13.42 -21.87 -7.86
CA GLY A 150 14.09 -22.30 -6.63
C GLY A 150 14.09 -21.27 -5.50
N GLN A 151 13.50 -20.09 -5.72
CA GLN A 151 13.18 -19.14 -4.64
C GLN A 151 11.87 -19.49 -3.94
#